data_AF-A0A101DJ22-F1
#
_entry.id   AF-A0A101DJ22-F1
#
_cell.length_a   1.000
_cell.length_b   1.000
_cell.length_c   1.000
_cell.angle_alpha   90.00
_cell.angle_beta   90.00
_cell.angle_gamma   90.00
#
_symmetry.space_group_name_H-M   'P 1'
#
loop_
_entity.id
_entity.type
_entity.pdbx_description
1 polymer ?
#
loop_
_entity_poly.entity_id
_entity_poly.type
_entity_poly.pdbx_seq_one_letter_code
_entity_poly.pdbx_strand_id
1 'polypeptide(L)'
;MKKEFIWLLVLLGMLGGCSSYRQDPKVMSQSLEWRLENLESSSLAYGEELRKNQRELTAIKEELKNLQSSLQALEQKVTALSQAEAKTEAKGTEEKMQIELIPGPGPEEELEVKLGAMQSQKDSWTDKKLYEKGLKLVLEGQYKSGRKFLKQLQEEYPQSKLLPNALYWIGESYYGEELYAQAILAFKQVVNSFPKSEKASHALLKIAYAYLELGDKDNARFYLKVLLEDYPKSDVAAKARMKLKSLS
;
A
#
# COMPACT_ATOMS: atom_id res chain seq x y z
N MET A 1 -27.09 72.23 -31.86
CA MET A 1 -26.95 71.56 -30.55
C MET A 1 -27.05 70.03 -30.71
N LYS A 2 -26.01 69.33 -31.19
CA LYS A 2 -25.92 67.85 -31.22
C LYS A 2 -24.45 67.43 -31.38
N LYS A 3 -23.61 67.60 -30.34
CA LYS A 3 -22.21 67.09 -30.34
C LYS A 3 -21.67 66.65 -28.97
N GLU A 4 -22.52 66.36 -27.97
CA GLU A 4 -22.04 65.99 -26.62
C GLU A 4 -22.43 64.55 -26.18
N PHE A 5 -22.99 63.71 -27.06
CA PHE A 5 -23.54 62.40 -26.65
C PHE A 5 -22.71 61.18 -27.10
N ILE A 6 -21.48 61.37 -27.58
CA ILE A 6 -20.64 60.29 -28.12
C ILE A 6 -19.50 59.86 -27.16
N TRP A 7 -19.23 60.63 -26.09
CA TRP A 7 -18.13 60.34 -25.17
C TRP A 7 -18.51 59.51 -23.91
N LEU A 8 -19.78 59.13 -23.73
CA LEU A 8 -20.24 58.34 -22.57
C LEU A 8 -20.47 56.84 -22.88
N LEU A 9 -19.98 56.33 -24.01
CA LEU A 9 -20.14 54.93 -24.43
C LEU A 9 -18.80 54.17 -24.62
N VAL A 10 -17.73 54.58 -23.95
CA VAL A 10 -16.41 53.90 -24.02
C VAL A 10 -15.84 53.52 -22.65
N LEU A 11 -16.50 53.85 -21.53
CA LEU A 11 -15.90 53.72 -20.19
C LEU A 11 -16.66 52.82 -19.19
N LEU A 12 -17.24 51.70 -19.66
CA LEU A 12 -17.62 50.61 -18.74
C LEU A 12 -17.55 49.22 -19.39
N GLY A 13 -16.49 48.97 -20.18
CA GLY A 13 -16.15 47.67 -20.75
C GLY A 13 -14.99 46.96 -20.04
N MET A 14 -14.86 47.10 -18.70
CA MET A 14 -13.72 46.55 -17.94
C MET A 14 -14.11 45.83 -16.64
N LEU A 15 -15.28 45.19 -16.57
CA LEU A 15 -15.61 44.25 -15.49
C LEU A 15 -16.32 43.02 -16.06
N GLY A 16 -15.54 42.14 -16.68
CA GLY A 16 -16.03 40.87 -17.23
C GLY A 16 -14.94 39.83 -17.40
N GLY A 17 -13.88 39.88 -16.58
CA GLY A 17 -12.79 38.91 -16.56
C GLY A 17 -13.09 37.69 -15.67
N CYS A 18 -14.31 37.17 -15.68
CA CYS A 18 -14.56 35.81 -15.19
C CYS A 18 -14.33 34.86 -16.36
N SER A 19 -13.11 34.32 -16.45
CA SER A 19 -12.78 33.14 -17.26
C SER A 19 -13.70 31.99 -16.85
N SER A 20 -14.89 31.97 -17.42
CA SER A 20 -15.81 30.85 -17.33
C SER A 20 -15.25 29.82 -18.30
N TYR A 21 -14.51 28.85 -17.75
CA TYR A 21 -14.18 27.60 -18.43
C TYR A 21 -15.53 26.95 -18.79
N ARG A 22 -16.04 27.25 -19.98
CA ARG A 22 -17.19 26.56 -20.56
C ARG A 22 -16.70 25.16 -20.90
N GLN A 23 -16.94 24.20 -20.00
CA GLN A 23 -16.70 22.79 -20.26
C GLN A 23 -17.54 22.41 -21.48
N ASP A 24 -16.87 22.01 -22.55
CA ASP A 24 -17.52 21.59 -23.78
C ASP A 24 -18.19 20.22 -23.53
N PRO A 25 -19.53 20.08 -23.57
CA PRO A 25 -20.23 18.86 -23.20
C PRO A 25 -19.82 17.64 -24.05
N LYS A 26 -19.31 17.87 -25.26
CA LYS A 26 -18.81 16.83 -26.17
C LYS A 26 -17.46 16.25 -25.73
N VAL A 27 -16.66 17.03 -25.01
CA VAL A 27 -15.39 16.58 -24.40
C VAL A 27 -15.67 15.81 -23.12
N MET A 28 -16.71 16.20 -22.36
CA MET A 28 -17.16 15.48 -21.17
C MET A 28 -17.73 14.09 -21.53
N SER A 29 -18.49 13.96 -22.63
CA SER A 29 -18.97 12.65 -23.08
C SER A 29 -17.82 11.76 -23.57
N GLN A 30 -16.87 12.29 -24.34
CA GLN A 30 -15.68 11.55 -24.76
C GLN A 30 -14.79 11.16 -23.57
N SER A 31 -14.63 12.04 -22.57
CA SER A 31 -13.88 11.70 -21.36
C SER A 31 -14.62 10.69 -20.50
N LEU A 32 -15.95 10.71 -20.42
CA LEU A 32 -16.74 9.70 -19.70
C LEU A 32 -16.75 8.35 -20.40
N GLU A 33 -16.94 8.32 -21.72
CA GLU A 33 -16.95 7.10 -22.54
C GLU A 33 -15.59 6.41 -22.48
N TRP A 34 -14.51 7.18 -22.68
CA TRP A 34 -13.15 6.65 -22.52
C TRP A 34 -12.88 6.25 -21.06
N ARG A 35 -13.38 7.00 -20.06
CA ARG A 35 -13.27 6.60 -18.64
C ARG A 35 -13.93 5.27 -18.39
N LEU A 36 -15.09 5.01 -18.99
CA LEU A 36 -15.80 3.74 -18.85
C LEU A 36 -15.05 2.62 -19.56
N GLU A 37 -14.60 2.84 -20.79
CA GLU A 37 -13.84 1.86 -21.58
C GLU A 37 -12.49 1.54 -20.93
N ASN A 38 -11.77 2.55 -20.42
CA ASN A 38 -10.52 2.36 -19.71
C ASN A 38 -10.72 1.80 -18.30
N LEU A 39 -11.82 2.14 -17.61
CA LEU A 39 -12.15 1.51 -16.33
C LEU A 39 -12.45 0.03 -16.53
N GLU A 40 -13.18 -0.33 -17.59
CA GLU A 40 -13.48 -1.71 -17.95
C GLU A 40 -12.21 -2.47 -18.37
N SER A 41 -11.41 -1.89 -19.26
CA SER A 41 -10.13 -2.45 -19.70
C SER A 41 -9.14 -2.61 -18.54
N SER A 42 -9.02 -1.58 -17.68
CA SER A 42 -8.19 -1.63 -16.48
C SER A 42 -8.74 -2.61 -15.44
N SER A 43 -10.06 -2.78 -15.34
CA SER A 43 -10.70 -3.74 -14.44
C SER A 43 -10.43 -5.18 -14.89
N LEU A 44 -10.51 -5.44 -16.19
CA LEU A 44 -10.19 -6.73 -16.79
C LEU A 44 -8.71 -7.08 -16.61
N ALA A 45 -7.81 -6.16 -16.96
CA ALA A 45 -6.37 -6.33 -16.76
C ALA A 45 -6.03 -6.57 -15.27
N TYR A 46 -6.67 -5.80 -14.38
CA TYR A 46 -6.52 -6.01 -12.94
C TYR A 46 -7.02 -7.39 -12.48
N GLY A 47 -8.15 -7.85 -13.01
CA GLY A 47 -8.68 -9.17 -12.71
C GLY A 47 -7.77 -10.31 -13.20
N GLU A 48 -7.09 -10.14 -14.33
CA GLU A 48 -6.09 -11.10 -14.81
C GLU A 48 -4.85 -11.13 -13.93
N GLU A 49 -4.32 -9.97 -13.56
CA GLU A 49 -3.16 -9.88 -12.68
C GLU A 49 -3.48 -10.44 -11.28
N LEU A 50 -4.68 -10.17 -10.77
CA LEU A 50 -5.15 -10.76 -9.51
C LEU A 50 -5.19 -12.29 -9.60
N ARG A 51 -5.70 -12.85 -10.71
CA ARG A 51 -5.70 -14.30 -10.95
C ARG A 51 -4.29 -14.86 -11.04
N LYS A 52 -3.36 -14.17 -11.70
CA LYS A 52 -1.95 -14.57 -11.78
C LYS A 52 -1.32 -14.61 -10.38
N ASN A 53 -1.48 -13.53 -9.61
CA ASN A 53 -0.98 -13.45 -8.24
C ASN A 53 -1.61 -14.53 -7.35
N GLN A 54 -2.90 -14.85 -7.53
CA GLN A 54 -3.58 -15.93 -6.82
C GLN A 54 -2.93 -17.30 -7.13
N ARG A 55 -2.59 -17.56 -8.41
CA ARG A 55 -1.91 -18.80 -8.84
C ARG A 55 -0.50 -18.91 -8.25
N GLU A 56 0.27 -17.82 -8.29
CA GLU A 56 1.60 -17.77 -7.68
C GLU A 56 1.53 -18.00 -6.17
N LEU A 57 0.57 -17.38 -5.48
CA LEU A 57 0.34 -17.63 -4.05
C LEU A 57 -0.01 -19.10 -3.76
N THR A 58 -0.81 -19.75 -4.62
CA THR A 58 -1.09 -21.18 -4.45
C THR A 58 0.14 -22.05 -4.67
N ALA A 59 0.98 -21.71 -5.65
CA ALA A 59 2.22 -22.44 -5.91
C ALA A 59 3.21 -22.31 -4.73
N ILE A 60 3.42 -21.09 -4.24
CA ILE A 60 4.27 -20.81 -3.07
C ILE A 60 3.77 -21.56 -1.83
N LYS A 61 2.44 -21.63 -1.62
CA LYS A 61 1.87 -22.38 -0.49
C LYS A 61 2.15 -23.88 -0.58
N GLU A 62 2.09 -24.45 -1.78
CA GLU A 62 2.42 -25.86 -1.97
C GLU A 62 3.92 -26.12 -1.77
N GLU A 63 4.78 -25.22 -2.26
CA GLU A 63 6.22 -25.29 -1.99
C GLU A 63 6.53 -25.20 -0.49
N LEU A 64 5.87 -24.30 0.24
CA LEU A 64 6.00 -24.20 1.70
C LEU A 64 5.60 -25.49 2.41
N LYS A 65 4.50 -26.12 2.00
CA LYS A 65 4.05 -27.40 2.55
C LYS A 65 5.08 -28.51 2.28
N ASN A 66 5.61 -28.59 1.06
CA ASN A 66 6.65 -29.57 0.70
C ASN A 66 7.93 -29.37 1.50
N LEU A 67 8.33 -28.11 1.72
CA LEU A 67 9.49 -27.77 2.55
C LEU A 67 9.25 -28.15 4.02
N GLN A 68 8.04 -27.90 4.55
CA GLN A 68 7.67 -28.33 5.91
C GLN A 68 7.75 -29.84 6.07
N SER A 69 7.24 -30.63 5.12
CA SER A 69 7.35 -32.10 5.15
C SER A 69 8.81 -32.56 5.09
N SER A 70 9.64 -31.88 4.31
CA SER A 70 11.08 -32.16 4.22
C SER A 70 11.82 -31.88 5.53
N LEU A 71 11.48 -30.77 6.21
CA LEU A 71 12.02 -30.44 7.53
C LEU A 71 11.63 -31.50 8.57
N GLN A 72 10.36 -31.91 8.61
CA GLN A 72 9.90 -32.94 9.53
C GLN A 72 10.61 -34.29 9.31
N ALA A 73 10.81 -34.68 8.04
CA ALA A 73 11.57 -35.90 7.72
C ALA A 73 13.04 -35.81 8.17
N LEU A 74 13.64 -34.63 8.07
CA LEU A 74 15.00 -34.40 8.54
C LEU A 74 15.09 -34.45 10.06
N GLU A 75 14.15 -33.84 10.78
CA GLU A 75 14.05 -33.91 12.25
C GLU A 75 13.93 -35.35 12.74
N GLN A 76 13.12 -36.17 12.07
CA GLN A 76 13.00 -37.60 12.36
C GLN A 76 14.31 -38.37 12.13
N LYS A 77 15.04 -38.05 11.05
CA LYS A 77 16.36 -38.65 10.79
C LYS A 77 17.36 -38.25 11.86
N VAL A 78 17.40 -36.99 12.27
CA VAL A 78 18.30 -36.49 13.32
C VAL A 78 17.99 -37.18 14.65
N THR A 79 16.72 -37.32 15.02
CA THR A 79 16.33 -38.05 16.24
C THR A 79 16.62 -39.54 16.17
N ALA A 80 16.45 -40.18 15.01
CA ALA A 80 16.81 -41.59 14.83
C ALA A 80 18.33 -41.81 14.92
N LEU A 81 19.14 -40.90 14.36
CA LEU A 81 20.60 -40.94 14.45
C LEU A 81 21.08 -40.73 15.88
N SER A 82 20.55 -39.76 16.62
CA SER A 82 20.93 -39.54 18.03
C SER A 82 20.56 -40.73 18.92
N GLN A 83 19.43 -41.39 18.67
CA GLN A 83 19.06 -42.62 19.37
C GLN A 83 19.94 -43.82 18.98
N ALA A 84 20.41 -43.88 17.73
CA ALA A 84 21.36 -44.90 17.29
C ALA A 84 22.73 -44.70 17.95
N GLU A 85 23.20 -43.45 18.05
CA GLU A 85 24.42 -43.06 18.76
C GLU A 85 24.34 -43.43 20.26
N ALA A 86 23.22 -43.11 20.93
CA ALA A 86 22.99 -43.50 22.33
C ALA A 86 22.97 -45.03 22.54
N LYS A 87 22.48 -45.80 21.55
CA LYS A 87 22.50 -47.27 21.60
C LYS A 87 23.87 -47.87 21.33
N THR A 88 24.73 -47.18 20.56
CA THR A 88 26.13 -47.57 20.38
C THR A 88 26.98 -47.25 21.61
N GLU A 89 26.69 -46.16 22.33
CA GLU A 89 27.33 -45.86 23.62
C GLU A 89 26.87 -46.83 24.74
N ALA A 90 25.61 -47.27 24.73
CA ALA A 90 25.09 -48.25 25.69
C ALA A 90 25.67 -49.69 25.55
N LYS A 91 26.49 -49.95 24.53
CA LYS A 91 27.20 -51.24 24.34
C LYS A 91 28.68 -51.19 24.77
N GLY A 92 29.17 -50.07 25.28
CA GLY A 92 30.48 -49.95 25.90
C GLY A 92 30.35 -49.61 27.39
N THR A 93 31.05 -50.38 28.23
CA THR A 93 31.28 -50.15 29.67
C THR A 93 30.07 -50.31 30.62
N GLU A 94 29.85 -51.56 31.04
CA GLU A 94 29.55 -51.84 32.45
C GLU A 94 30.79 -51.49 33.29
N GLU A 95 30.81 -50.33 33.94
CA GLU A 95 31.55 -50.20 35.20
C GLU A 95 30.91 -49.16 36.12
N LYS A 96 30.63 -49.63 37.34
CA LYS A 96 29.90 -49.02 38.46
C LYS A 96 30.27 -47.56 38.77
N MET A 97 29.26 -46.74 39.07
CA MET A 97 29.31 -45.93 40.29
C MET A 97 27.89 -45.61 40.78
N GLN A 98 27.57 -46.14 41.97
CA GLN A 98 26.39 -45.80 42.75
C GLN A 98 26.55 -44.35 43.25
N ILE A 99 25.55 -43.50 42.99
CA ILE A 99 25.36 -42.27 43.75
C ILE A 99 23.96 -42.30 44.34
N GLU A 100 23.98 -42.17 45.66
CA GLU A 100 22.92 -42.28 46.63
C GLU A 100 21.93 -41.10 46.53
N LEU A 101 20.64 -41.41 46.67
CA LEU A 101 19.53 -40.45 46.72
C LEU A 101 19.67 -39.50 47.93
N ILE A 102 19.61 -38.20 47.68
CA ILE A 102 19.24 -37.20 48.70
C ILE A 102 17.82 -36.69 48.34
N PRO A 103 16.81 -36.83 49.23
CA PRO A 103 15.50 -36.22 49.00
C PRO A 103 15.53 -34.76 49.46
N GLY A 104 15.53 -33.83 48.50
CA GLY A 104 15.29 -32.41 48.74
C GLY A 104 13.80 -32.08 48.53
N PRO A 105 13.18 -31.27 49.39
CA PRO A 105 11.75 -30.96 49.31
C PRO A 105 11.46 -30.07 48.09
N GLY A 106 10.23 -30.17 47.58
CA GLY A 106 9.70 -29.36 46.48
C GLY A 106 9.78 -27.85 46.72
N PRO A 107 9.40 -27.06 45.71
CA PRO A 107 7.96 -26.95 45.46
C PRO A 107 7.60 -27.13 43.98
N GLU A 108 6.71 -28.09 43.73
CA GLU A 108 5.70 -27.98 42.67
C GLU A 108 4.78 -26.81 43.06
N GLU A 109 5.04 -25.64 42.49
CA GLU A 109 4.05 -24.57 42.45
C GLU A 109 4.28 -23.75 41.18
N GLU A 110 3.98 -24.40 40.05
CA GLU A 110 3.65 -23.68 38.83
C GLU A 110 2.28 -24.17 38.37
N LEU A 111 1.48 -23.22 37.90
CA LEU A 111 0.23 -23.40 37.14
C LEU A 111 -1.04 -23.52 37.97
N GLU A 112 -1.42 -22.44 38.65
CA GLU A 112 -2.76 -21.88 38.43
C GLU A 112 -2.81 -20.40 38.87
N VAL A 113 -3.48 -19.58 38.05
CA VAL A 113 -3.70 -18.13 38.19
C VAL A 113 -2.57 -17.21 37.71
N LYS A 114 -2.49 -17.04 36.38
CA LYS A 114 -2.26 -15.72 35.74
C LYS A 114 -2.66 -15.71 34.26
N LEU A 115 -3.88 -16.17 33.95
CA LEU A 115 -4.54 -15.95 32.66
C LEU A 115 -5.28 -14.59 32.59
N GLY A 116 -5.01 -13.66 33.51
CA GLY A 116 -5.76 -12.38 33.61
C GLY A 116 -4.92 -11.12 33.86
N ALA A 117 -3.59 -11.22 33.94
CA ALA A 117 -2.76 -10.08 34.32
C ALA A 117 -1.32 -10.14 33.75
N MET A 118 -1.15 -10.57 32.49
CA MET A 118 0.00 -10.12 31.68
C MET A 118 -0.34 -8.72 31.15
N GLN A 119 -0.42 -7.83 32.12
CA GLN A 119 -0.81 -6.45 32.03
C GLN A 119 0.25 -5.65 31.26
N SER A 120 -0.19 -5.07 30.14
CA SER A 120 -0.10 -3.63 29.89
C SER A 120 1.28 -2.97 30.03
N GLN A 121 2.21 -3.39 29.16
CA GLN A 121 3.28 -2.52 28.68
C GLN A 121 3.66 -2.86 27.23
N LYS A 122 2.65 -3.01 26.37
CA LYS A 122 2.80 -3.10 24.93
C LYS A 122 2.07 -1.88 24.39
N ASP A 123 2.80 -0.92 23.85
CA ASP A 123 2.25 0.32 23.29
C ASP A 123 0.93 0.03 22.57
N SER A 124 -0.18 0.55 23.09
CA SER A 124 -1.44 0.53 22.36
C SER A 124 -1.19 1.32 21.08
N TRP A 125 -1.23 0.60 19.95
CA TRP A 125 -1.10 1.21 18.64
C TRP A 125 -2.29 2.15 18.46
N THR A 126 -2.01 3.39 18.06
CA THR A 126 -3.01 4.36 17.65
C THR A 126 -2.86 4.58 16.15
N ASP A 127 -3.88 5.10 15.49
CA ASP A 127 -3.80 5.49 14.08
C ASP A 127 -2.57 6.38 13.80
N LYS A 128 -2.31 7.35 14.68
CA LYS A 128 -1.12 8.21 14.60
C LYS A 128 0.19 7.42 14.75
N LYS A 129 0.32 6.55 15.75
CA LYS A 129 1.55 5.74 15.94
C LYS A 129 1.79 4.78 14.78
N LEU A 130 0.74 4.14 14.26
CA LEU A 130 0.81 3.28 13.08
C LEU A 130 1.26 4.06 11.84
N TYR A 131 0.67 5.24 11.63
CA TYR A 131 1.05 6.13 10.54
C TYR A 131 2.51 6.55 10.63
N GLU A 132 2.94 7.09 11.77
CA GLU A 132 4.32 7.58 11.97
C GLU A 132 5.35 6.46 11.80
N LYS A 133 5.07 5.27 12.38
CA LYS A 133 5.95 4.11 12.24
C LYS A 133 6.02 3.63 10.80
N GLY A 134 4.87 3.50 10.14
CA GLY A 134 4.78 3.07 8.75
C GLY A 134 5.48 4.03 7.80
N LEU A 135 5.22 5.33 7.96
CA LEU A 135 5.85 6.39 7.19
C LEU A 135 7.37 6.38 7.35
N LYS A 136 7.87 6.34 8.59
CA LYS A 136 9.31 6.30 8.86
C LYS A 136 10.00 5.15 8.12
N LEU A 137 9.43 3.95 8.19
CA LEU A 137 9.98 2.77 7.52
C LEU A 137 9.95 2.91 5.98
N VAL A 138 8.87 3.46 5.41
CA VAL A 138 8.80 3.72 3.96
C VAL A 138 9.88 4.71 3.52
N LEU A 139 10.11 5.78 4.29
CA LEU A 139 11.15 6.77 4.01
C LEU A 139 12.57 6.19 4.15
N GLU A 140 12.76 5.18 5.00
CA GLU A 140 14.01 4.41 5.12
C GLU A 140 14.19 3.35 4.01
N GLY A 141 13.27 3.28 3.04
CA GLY A 141 13.29 2.28 1.97
C GLY A 141 12.80 0.89 2.39
N GLN A 142 12.35 0.73 3.64
CA GLN A 142 11.78 -0.53 4.15
C GLN A 142 10.30 -0.63 3.77
N TYR A 143 10.03 -0.66 2.46
CA TYR A 143 8.70 -0.52 1.90
C TYR A 143 7.68 -1.56 2.40
N LYS A 144 8.02 -2.85 2.37
CA LYS A 144 7.13 -3.93 2.87
C LYS A 144 6.79 -3.75 4.36
N SER A 145 7.80 -3.47 5.17
CA SER A 145 7.65 -3.30 6.62
C SER A 145 6.82 -2.07 6.95
N GLY A 146 7.10 -0.93 6.30
CA GLY A 146 6.34 0.31 6.50
C GLY A 146 4.89 0.18 6.04
N ARG A 147 4.67 -0.40 4.87
CA ARG A 147 3.34 -0.69 4.32
C ARG A 147 2.50 -1.57 5.23
N LYS A 148 3.10 -2.51 5.97
CA LYS A 148 2.39 -3.34 6.96
C LYS A 148 1.68 -2.48 8.01
N PHE A 149 2.37 -1.52 8.61
CA PHE A 149 1.79 -0.63 9.62
C PHE A 149 0.72 0.31 9.03
N LEU A 150 0.93 0.79 7.80
CA LEU A 150 -0.06 1.63 7.11
C LEU A 150 -1.33 0.85 6.74
N LYS A 151 -1.20 -0.42 6.34
CA LYS A 151 -2.36 -1.30 6.10
C LYS A 151 -3.11 -1.61 7.38
N GLN A 152 -2.39 -1.83 8.49
CA GLN A 152 -3.00 -2.00 9.79
C GLN A 152 -3.82 -0.75 10.18
N LEU A 153 -3.32 0.46 9.91
CA LEU A 153 -4.09 1.70 10.10
C LEU A 153 -5.37 1.69 9.26
N GLN A 154 -5.28 1.32 7.98
CA GLN A 154 -6.43 1.24 7.09
C GLN A 154 -7.50 0.26 7.59
N GLU A 155 -7.09 -0.89 8.11
CA GLU A 155 -7.98 -1.96 8.57
C GLU A 155 -8.61 -1.63 9.94
N GLU A 156 -7.81 -1.15 10.90
CA GLU A 156 -8.26 -0.92 12.28
C GLU A 156 -8.90 0.47 12.47
N TYR A 157 -8.52 1.47 11.64
CA TYR A 157 -8.97 2.86 11.77
C TYR A 157 -9.53 3.42 10.45
N PRO A 158 -10.60 2.82 9.87
CA PRO A 158 -11.15 3.22 8.58
C PRO A 158 -11.75 4.64 8.55
N GLN A 159 -11.97 5.26 9.72
CA GLN A 159 -12.47 6.63 9.87
C GLN A 159 -11.37 7.64 10.24
N SER A 160 -10.10 7.21 10.30
CA SER A 160 -9.00 8.11 10.64
C SER A 160 -8.84 9.22 9.61
N LYS A 161 -8.59 10.44 10.08
CA LYS A 161 -8.22 11.58 9.22
C LYS A 161 -6.86 11.37 8.54
N LEU A 162 -6.04 10.43 9.03
CA LEU A 162 -4.76 10.06 8.44
C LEU A 162 -4.90 9.04 7.31
N LEU A 163 -6.08 8.43 7.13
CA LEU A 163 -6.28 7.38 6.15
C LEU A 163 -5.93 7.77 4.70
N PRO A 164 -6.29 8.97 4.18
CA PRO A 164 -5.87 9.38 2.83
C PRO A 164 -4.34 9.44 2.69
N ASN A 165 -3.65 9.88 3.75
CA ASN A 165 -2.19 9.92 3.79
C ASN A 165 -1.60 8.52 3.86
N ALA A 166 -2.17 7.64 4.70
CA ALA A 166 -1.71 6.26 4.83
C ALA A 166 -1.83 5.50 3.50
N LEU A 167 -2.97 5.61 2.82
CA LEU A 167 -3.18 5.01 1.50
C LEU A 167 -2.22 5.57 0.44
N TYR A 168 -1.95 6.87 0.46
CA TYR A 168 -0.95 7.48 -0.41
C TYR A 168 0.44 6.86 -0.16
N TRP A 169 0.86 6.71 1.10
CA TRP A 169 2.15 6.09 1.43
C TRP A 169 2.19 4.57 1.17
N ILE A 170 1.05 3.88 1.21
CA ILE A 170 0.95 2.51 0.70
C ILE A 170 1.26 2.49 -0.80
N GLY A 171 0.70 3.41 -1.59
CA GLY A 171 1.02 3.55 -3.01
C GLY A 171 2.49 3.88 -3.26
N GLU A 172 3.05 4.85 -2.53
CA GLU A 172 4.47 5.21 -2.64
C GLU A 172 5.40 4.05 -2.29
N SER A 173 5.02 3.23 -1.31
CA SER A 173 5.81 2.06 -0.94
C SER A 173 5.82 0.99 -2.04
N TYR A 174 4.71 0.78 -2.75
CA TYR A 174 4.70 -0.11 -3.90
C TYR A 174 5.49 0.48 -5.07
N TYR A 175 5.36 1.79 -5.31
CA TYR A 175 6.12 2.48 -6.34
C TYR A 175 7.63 2.36 -6.10
N GLY A 176 8.08 2.50 -4.85
CA GLY A 176 9.49 2.36 -4.46
C GLY A 176 10.05 0.95 -4.63
N GLU A 177 9.18 -0.07 -4.66
CA GLU A 177 9.53 -1.46 -5.00
C GLU A 177 9.34 -1.77 -6.49
N GLU A 178 9.08 -0.76 -7.32
CA GLU A 178 8.80 -0.90 -8.76
C GLU A 178 7.56 -1.75 -9.07
N LEU A 179 6.71 -1.95 -8.05
CA LEU A 179 5.42 -2.64 -8.14
C LEU A 179 4.35 -1.66 -8.62
N TYR A 180 4.51 -1.16 -9.85
CA TYR A 180 3.75 -0.03 -10.37
C TYR A 180 2.24 -0.31 -10.50
N ALA A 181 1.85 -1.54 -10.87
CA ALA A 181 0.43 -1.91 -10.94
C ALA A 181 -0.23 -1.84 -9.55
N GLN A 182 0.44 -2.34 -8.52
CA GLN A 182 0.01 -2.28 -7.12
C GLN A 182 -0.04 -0.84 -6.61
N ALA A 183 0.93 -0.02 -7.01
CA ALA A 183 0.97 1.41 -6.69
C ALA A 183 -0.26 2.14 -7.28
N ILE A 184 -0.56 1.91 -8.56
CA ILE A 184 -1.72 2.50 -9.25
C ILE A 184 -3.01 2.20 -8.48
N LEU A 185 -3.22 0.97 -8.04
CA LEU A 185 -4.43 0.57 -7.32
C LEU A 185 -4.56 1.29 -5.97
N ALA A 186 -3.47 1.35 -5.21
CA ALA A 186 -3.45 2.05 -3.93
C ALA A 186 -3.72 3.55 -4.11
N PHE A 187 -3.12 4.19 -5.11
CA PHE A 187 -3.38 5.59 -5.43
C PHE A 187 -4.82 5.81 -5.93
N LYS A 188 -5.37 4.92 -6.76
CA LYS A 188 -6.78 4.98 -7.20
C LYS A 188 -7.73 4.94 -6.00
N GLN A 189 -7.41 4.17 -4.97
CA GLN A 189 -8.20 4.17 -3.74
C GLN A 189 -8.22 5.54 -3.05
N VAL A 190 -7.09 6.26 -3.03
CA VAL A 190 -7.06 7.65 -2.51
C VAL A 190 -8.00 8.55 -3.30
N VAL A 191 -7.93 8.51 -4.62
CA VAL A 191 -8.76 9.36 -5.51
C VAL A 191 -10.24 9.04 -5.35
N ASN A 192 -10.60 7.77 -5.31
CA ASN A 192 -11.99 7.32 -5.26
C ASN A 192 -12.63 7.54 -3.89
N SER A 193 -11.90 7.23 -2.81
CA SER A 193 -12.44 7.30 -1.44
C SER A 193 -12.28 8.69 -0.81
N PHE A 194 -11.28 9.46 -1.24
CA PHE A 194 -10.95 10.75 -0.64
C PHE A 194 -10.72 11.87 -1.68
N PRO A 195 -11.65 12.12 -2.61
CA PRO A 195 -11.47 13.06 -3.72
C PRO A 195 -11.24 14.52 -3.27
N LYS A 196 -11.64 14.88 -2.04
CA LYS A 196 -11.42 16.22 -1.47
C LYS A 196 -10.10 16.37 -0.72
N SER A 197 -9.34 15.29 -0.52
CA SER A 197 -8.04 15.34 0.15
C SER A 197 -6.99 15.94 -0.80
N GLU A 198 -6.03 16.69 -0.25
CA GLU A 198 -4.83 17.11 -0.99
C GLU A 198 -4.06 15.91 -1.58
N LYS A 199 -4.21 14.71 -0.99
CA LYS A 199 -3.59 13.50 -1.52
C LYS A 199 -4.24 12.97 -2.80
N ALA A 200 -5.45 13.40 -3.15
CA ALA A 200 -6.09 12.96 -4.40
C ALA A 200 -5.36 13.49 -5.64
N SER A 201 -5.01 14.78 -5.68
CA SER A 201 -4.23 15.35 -6.79
C SER A 201 -2.83 14.74 -6.87
N HIS A 202 -2.17 14.53 -5.73
CA HIS A 202 -0.87 13.87 -5.66
C HIS A 202 -0.94 12.41 -6.15
N ALA A 203 -1.98 11.68 -5.75
CA ALA A 203 -2.22 10.31 -6.18
C ALA A 203 -2.43 10.23 -7.70
N LEU A 204 -3.21 11.15 -8.30
CA LEU A 204 -3.37 11.20 -9.76
C LEU A 204 -2.04 11.42 -10.49
N LEU A 205 -1.18 12.30 -9.98
CA LEU A 205 0.14 12.51 -10.57
C LEU A 205 0.99 11.23 -10.48
N LYS A 206 0.96 10.55 -9.33
CA LYS A 206 1.68 9.30 -9.12
C LYS A 206 1.15 8.13 -9.95
N ILE A 207 -0.17 8.05 -10.16
CA ILE A 207 -0.78 7.10 -11.11
C ILE A 207 -0.21 7.34 -12.51
N ALA A 208 -0.21 8.59 -12.98
CA ALA A 208 0.34 8.91 -14.29
C ALA A 208 1.82 8.52 -14.40
N TYR A 209 2.62 8.75 -13.35
CA TYR A 209 4.02 8.35 -13.35
C TYR A 209 4.20 6.83 -13.36
N ALA A 210 3.42 6.10 -12.58
CA ALA A 210 3.45 4.64 -12.57
C ALA A 210 3.10 4.05 -13.95
N TYR A 211 2.12 4.63 -14.65
CA TYR A 211 1.83 4.23 -16.04
C TYR A 211 2.99 4.50 -17.00
N LEU A 212 3.76 5.58 -16.79
CA LEU A 212 4.95 5.83 -17.60
C LEU A 212 6.07 4.83 -17.35
N GLU A 213 6.27 4.41 -16.10
CA GLU A 213 7.23 3.34 -15.78
C GLU A 213 6.81 2.01 -16.41
N LEU A 214 5.51 1.78 -16.58
CA LEU A 214 4.94 0.65 -17.32
C LEU A 214 4.99 0.82 -18.85
N GLY A 215 5.45 1.98 -19.36
CA GLY A 215 5.50 2.29 -20.79
C GLY A 215 4.16 2.73 -21.40
N ASP A 216 3.09 2.80 -20.60
CA ASP A 216 1.75 3.17 -21.03
C ASP A 216 1.57 4.70 -21.01
N LYS A 217 2.06 5.33 -22.07
CA LYS A 217 1.96 6.79 -22.25
C LYS A 217 0.52 7.27 -22.39
N ASP A 218 -0.38 6.43 -22.89
CA ASP A 218 -1.76 6.83 -23.18
C ASP A 218 -2.54 7.00 -21.88
N ASN A 219 -2.46 6.02 -20.98
CA ASN A 219 -3.00 6.14 -19.63
C ASN A 219 -2.33 7.25 -18.83
N ALA A 220 -1.01 7.41 -18.95
CA ALA A 220 -0.32 8.51 -18.29
C ALA A 220 -0.86 9.89 -18.72
N ARG A 221 -1.01 10.13 -20.03
CA ARG A 221 -1.59 11.38 -20.55
C ARG A 221 -3.01 11.59 -20.03
N PHE A 222 -3.80 10.54 -19.96
CA PHE A 222 -5.16 10.62 -19.42
C PHE A 222 -5.17 11.09 -17.97
N TYR A 223 -4.44 10.41 -17.07
CA TYR A 223 -4.46 10.77 -15.64
C TYR A 223 -3.88 12.17 -15.37
N LEU A 224 -2.93 12.62 -16.18
CA LEU A 224 -2.46 14.01 -16.14
C LEU A 224 -3.55 15.01 -16.55
N LYS A 225 -4.36 14.71 -17.58
CA LYS A 225 -5.51 15.55 -17.96
C LYS A 225 -6.56 15.60 -16.86
N VAL A 226 -6.94 14.45 -16.30
CA VAL A 226 -7.87 14.36 -15.17
C VAL A 226 -7.40 15.22 -14.00
N LEU A 227 -6.11 15.15 -13.64
CA LEU A 227 -5.55 16.00 -12.59
C LEU A 227 -5.75 17.49 -12.88
N LEU A 228 -5.50 17.92 -14.11
CA LEU A 228 -5.60 19.33 -14.50
C LEU A 228 -7.05 19.82 -14.61
N GLU A 229 -7.99 18.93 -14.92
CA GLU A 229 -9.41 19.21 -14.98
C GLU A 229 -10.05 19.27 -13.59
N ASP A 230 -9.79 18.25 -12.75
CA ASP A 230 -10.41 18.11 -11.43
C ASP A 230 -9.69 18.93 -10.34
N TYR A 231 -8.37 19.12 -10.48
CA TYR A 231 -7.52 19.80 -9.49
C TYR A 231 -6.63 20.91 -10.11
N PRO A 232 -7.19 21.86 -10.90
CA PRO A 232 -6.42 22.84 -11.66
C PRO A 232 -5.55 23.77 -10.78
N LYS A 233 -5.94 23.95 -9.52
CA LYS A 233 -5.25 24.82 -8.54
C LYS A 233 -4.36 24.06 -7.56
N SER A 234 -4.20 22.75 -7.72
CA SER A 234 -3.30 21.98 -6.87
C SER A 234 -1.84 22.39 -7.07
N ASP A 235 -1.03 22.24 -6.03
CA ASP A 235 0.41 22.43 -6.05
C ASP A 235 1.12 21.55 -7.10
N VAL A 236 0.59 20.36 -7.36
CA VAL A 236 1.09 19.42 -8.38
C VAL A 236 0.63 19.74 -9.81
N ALA A 237 -0.32 20.65 -10.02
CA ALA A 237 -0.85 20.95 -11.36
C ALA A 237 0.19 21.51 -12.33
N ALA A 238 1.16 22.30 -11.84
CA ALA A 238 2.26 22.79 -12.68
C ALA A 238 3.13 21.62 -13.21
N LYS A 239 3.48 20.68 -12.33
CA LYS A 239 4.25 19.47 -12.67
C LYS A 239 3.48 18.59 -13.65
N ALA A 240 2.17 18.43 -13.47
CA ALA A 240 1.33 17.68 -14.39
C ALA A 240 1.30 18.29 -15.80
N ARG A 241 1.15 19.62 -15.92
CA ARG A 241 1.23 20.33 -17.22
C ARG A 241 2.58 20.12 -17.91
N MET A 242 3.67 20.27 -17.18
CA MET A 242 5.01 20.05 -17.72
C MET A 242 5.17 18.62 -18.23
N LYS A 243 4.72 17.63 -17.44
CA LYS A 243 4.82 16.24 -17.86
C LYS A 243 3.96 15.96 -19.09
N LEU A 244 2.73 16.45 -19.13
CA LEU A 244 1.84 16.25 -20.27
C LEU A 244 2.45 16.80 -21.58
N LYS A 245 3.09 17.97 -21.52
CA LYS A 245 3.82 18.57 -22.64
C LYS A 245 5.06 17.76 -23.07
N SER A 246 5.67 16.98 -22.18
CA SER A 246 6.79 16.10 -22.55
C SER A 246 6.34 14.80 -23.22
N LEU A 247 5.04 14.48 -23.19
CA LEU A 247 4.47 13.27 -23.76
C LEU A 247 3.78 13.51 -25.12
N SER A 248 3.77 14.77 -25.59
CA SER A 248 3.24 15.17 -26.90
C SER A 248 4.26 15.00 -28.01
#